data_AF-A0A1V4APJ3-F1
#
_entry.id   AF-A0A1V4APJ3-F1
#
_cell.length_a   1.000
_cell.length_b   1.000
_cell.length_c   1.000
_cell.angle_alpha   90.00
_cell.angle_beta   90.00
_cell.angle_gamma   90.00
#
_symmetry.space_group_name_H-M   'P 1'
#
loop_
_entity.id
_entity.type
_entity.pdbx_description
1 polymer ?
#
loop_
_entity_poly.entity_id
_entity_poly.type
_entity_poly.pdbx_seq_one_letter_code
_entity_poly.pdbx_strand_id
1 'polypeptide(L)'
;MPLLDYFLDYFAITRGEAKKQMSPWTRKILQAYNWPGNVRELKNLIEQLILFSSTSGTIEPQHIPGEIQAEMYPGFHTHDYAKLANALRMLEKNLVGDALKRTQWNKTHASQELGISRASLNNKIAEFDIQPNNPTSEDGV
;
A
#
# COMPACT_ATOMS: atom_id res chain seq x y z
N MET A 1 18.63 -14.18 -10.25
CA MET A 1 19.69 -13.33 -9.68
C MET A 1 20.24 -14.01 -8.44
N PRO A 2 21.30 -14.84 -8.58
CA PRO A 2 21.87 -15.61 -7.45
C PRO A 2 22.28 -14.74 -6.26
N LEU A 3 22.75 -13.52 -6.54
CA LEU A 3 23.19 -12.56 -5.54
C LEU A 3 22.03 -11.98 -4.69
N LEU A 4 20.85 -11.83 -5.28
CA LEU A 4 19.65 -11.37 -4.56
C LEU A 4 19.20 -12.43 -3.54
N ASP A 5 19.19 -13.70 -3.97
CA ASP A 5 18.85 -14.82 -3.09
C ASP A 5 19.89 -14.96 -1.96
N TYR A 6 21.18 -14.78 -2.26
CA TYR A 6 22.26 -14.76 -1.27
C TYR A 6 22.05 -13.72 -0.16
N PHE A 7 21.67 -12.48 -0.51
CA PHE A 7 21.45 -11.45 0.50
C PHE A 7 20.21 -11.69 1.35
N LEU A 8 19.13 -12.24 0.78
CA LEU A 8 17.96 -12.66 1.55
C LEU A 8 18.31 -13.73 2.58
N ASP A 9 19.14 -14.71 2.19
CA ASP A 9 19.64 -15.74 3.10
C ASP A 9 20.59 -15.17 4.15
N TYR A 10 21.54 -14.33 3.74
CA TYR A 10 22.48 -13.65 4.63
C TYR A 10 21.75 -12.88 5.74
N PHE A 11 20.78 -12.05 5.37
CA PHE A 11 20.06 -11.24 6.35
C PHE A 11 19.15 -12.05 7.26
N ALA A 12 18.50 -13.10 6.74
CA ALA A 12 17.72 -14.04 7.56
C ALA A 12 18.59 -14.66 8.66
N ILE A 13 19.80 -15.13 8.30
CA ILE A 13 20.75 -15.72 9.25
C ILE A 13 21.25 -14.67 10.26
N THR A 14 21.69 -13.49 9.80
CA THR A 14 22.25 -12.47 10.70
C THR A 14 21.23 -11.86 11.67
N ARG A 15 19.95 -11.85 11.31
CA ARG A 15 18.87 -11.29 12.14
C ARG A 15 18.15 -12.34 12.99
N GLY A 16 18.41 -13.64 12.77
CA GLY A 16 17.66 -14.71 13.42
C GLY A 16 16.18 -14.75 13.02
N GLU A 17 15.86 -14.26 11.82
CA GLU A 17 14.50 -14.18 11.29
C GLU A 17 14.27 -15.21 10.17
N ALA A 18 13.01 -15.55 9.92
CA ALA A 18 12.66 -16.36 8.75
C ALA A 18 12.99 -15.62 7.45
N LYS A 19 13.49 -16.36 6.45
CA LYS A 19 13.76 -15.81 5.11
C LYS A 19 12.49 -15.17 4.55
N LYS A 20 12.56 -13.87 4.25
CA LYS A 20 11.48 -13.14 3.60
C LYS A 20 11.27 -13.66 2.19
N GLN A 21 10.01 -13.85 1.82
CA GLN A 21 9.67 -14.13 0.43
C GLN A 21 9.68 -12.83 -0.37
N MET A 22 9.86 -12.93 -1.68
CA MET A 22 9.82 -11.79 -2.58
C MET A 22 8.82 -12.09 -3.69
N SER A 23 7.91 -11.16 -3.94
CA SER A 23 6.93 -11.37 -4.99
C SER A 23 7.60 -11.37 -6.38
N PRO A 24 7.02 -12.09 -7.36
CA PRO A 24 7.60 -12.18 -8.71
C PRO A 24 7.78 -10.82 -9.38
N TRP A 25 6.90 -9.86 -9.08
CA TRP A 25 6.97 -8.49 -9.59
C TRP A 25 8.15 -7.72 -9.01
N THR A 26 8.34 -7.75 -7.68
CA THR A 26 9.52 -7.16 -7.03
C THR A 26 10.81 -7.73 -7.62
N ARG A 27 10.85 -9.05 -7.82
CA ARG A 27 12.02 -9.73 -8.41
C ARG A 27 12.31 -9.24 -9.83
N LYS A 28 11.29 -9.05 -10.67
CA LYS A 28 11.44 -8.50 -12.02
C LYS A 28 11.96 -7.05 -11.98
N ILE A 29 11.43 -6.22 -11.09
CA ILE A 29 11.86 -4.84 -10.90
C ILE A 29 13.35 -4.81 -10.54
N LEU A 30 13.76 -5.53 -9.50
CA LEU A 30 15.18 -5.55 -9.08
C LEU A 30 16.13 -6.17 -10.13
N GLN A 31 15.63 -7.01 -11.04
CA GLN A 31 16.39 -7.56 -12.16
C GLN A 31 16.59 -6.57 -13.32
N ALA A 32 15.63 -5.67 -13.52
CA ALA A 32 15.66 -4.70 -14.62
C ALA A 32 16.41 -3.41 -14.26
N TYR A 33 16.73 -3.19 -12.99
CA TYR A 33 17.53 -2.05 -12.54
C TYR A 33 19.01 -2.21 -12.89
N ASN A 34 19.66 -1.12 -13.31
CA ASN A 34 21.05 -1.14 -13.80
C ASN A 34 22.12 -1.15 -12.69
N TRP A 35 21.75 -0.99 -11.41
CA TRP A 35 22.65 -1.05 -10.25
C TRP A 35 23.94 -0.22 -10.40
N PRO A 36 23.83 1.12 -10.60
CA PRO A 36 24.98 2.00 -10.80
C PRO A 36 25.97 1.96 -9.62
N GLY A 37 25.51 1.61 -8.41
CA GLY A 37 26.32 1.51 -7.18
C GLY A 37 26.86 0.11 -6.84
N ASN A 38 26.78 -0.89 -7.75
CA ASN A 38 27.25 -2.26 -7.55
C ASN A 38 26.51 -3.07 -6.44
N VAL A 39 27.11 -4.18 -6.02
CA VAL A 39 26.68 -5.13 -4.97
C VAL A 39 26.32 -4.47 -3.64
N ARG A 40 26.96 -3.35 -3.29
CA ARG A 40 26.72 -2.64 -2.03
C ARG A 40 25.35 -1.98 -2.01
N GLU A 41 24.93 -1.43 -3.15
CA GLU A 41 23.62 -0.80 -3.32
C GLU A 41 22.49 -1.84 -3.22
N LEU A 42 22.69 -3.01 -3.85
CA LEU A 42 21.79 -4.16 -3.72
C LEU A 42 21.66 -4.64 -2.27
N LYS A 43 22.79 -4.74 -1.55
CA LYS A 43 22.79 -5.13 -0.13
C LYS A 43 21.97 -4.15 0.72
N ASN A 44 22.24 -2.85 0.59
CA ASN A 44 21.56 -1.81 1.35
C ASN A 44 20.05 -1.80 1.06
N LEU A 45 19.68 -1.95 -0.20
CA LEU A 45 18.28 -2.01 -0.58
C LEU A 45 17.59 -3.23 0.04
N ILE A 46 18.19 -4.42 -0.06
CA ILE A 46 17.60 -5.64 0.50
C ILE A 46 17.44 -5.51 2.02
N GLU A 47 18.41 -4.91 2.70
CA GLU A 47 18.31 -4.64 4.14
C GLU A 47 17.10 -3.77 4.49
N GLN A 48 16.90 -2.70 3.72
CA GLN A 48 15.77 -1.79 3.86
C GLN A 48 14.42 -2.49 3.54
N LEU A 49 14.37 -3.31 2.48
CA LEU A 49 13.19 -4.08 2.09
C LEU A 49 12.77 -5.10 3.14
N ILE A 50 13.74 -5.75 3.80
CA ILE A 50 13.47 -6.68 4.90
C ILE A 50 12.84 -5.92 6.08
N LEU A 51 13.34 -4.73 6.39
CA LEU A 51 12.79 -3.87 7.45
C LEU A 51 11.34 -3.47 7.17
N PHE A 52 11.02 -3.08 5.93
CA PHE A 52 9.67 -2.65 5.56
C PHE A 52 8.67 -3.81 5.38
N SER A 53 9.15 -5.00 5.05
CA SER A 53 8.32 -6.21 4.92
C SER A 53 8.15 -6.99 6.24
N SER A 54 8.54 -6.39 7.37
CA SER A 54 8.44 -7.01 8.70
C SER A 54 7.03 -7.52 9.01
N THR A 55 6.00 -6.79 8.58
CA THR A 55 4.59 -7.09 8.87
C THR A 55 3.93 -8.10 7.93
N SER A 56 4.34 -8.18 6.66
CA SER A 56 3.68 -9.01 5.64
C SER A 56 4.42 -10.32 5.30
N GLY A 57 5.67 -10.47 5.73
CA GLY A 57 6.53 -11.63 5.39
C GLY A 57 6.96 -11.72 3.93
N THR A 58 6.37 -10.91 3.05
CA THR A 58 6.63 -10.86 1.61
C THR A 58 7.02 -9.45 1.17
N ILE A 59 8.12 -9.35 0.43
CA ILE A 59 8.61 -8.11 -0.17
C ILE A 59 7.85 -7.84 -1.47
N GLU A 60 6.91 -6.91 -1.39
CA GLU A 60 6.13 -6.36 -2.51
C GLU A 60 6.77 -5.11 -3.16
N PRO A 61 6.36 -4.75 -4.40
CA PRO A 61 6.91 -3.62 -5.15
C PRO A 61 6.82 -2.29 -4.41
N GLN A 62 5.74 -2.09 -3.66
CA GLN A 62 5.50 -0.88 -2.86
C GLN A 62 6.55 -0.63 -1.76
N HIS A 63 7.33 -1.65 -1.38
CA HIS A 63 8.43 -1.48 -0.42
C HIS A 63 9.72 -0.97 -1.08
N ILE A 64 9.81 -1.02 -2.42
CA ILE A 64 10.96 -0.51 -3.16
C ILE A 64 10.95 1.03 -3.09
N PRO A 65 12.08 1.69 -2.79
CA PRO A 65 12.19 3.14 -2.79
C PRO A 65 11.76 3.76 -4.12
N GLY A 66 11.13 4.93 -4.05
CA GLY A 66 10.59 5.62 -5.22
C GLY A 66 11.67 6.02 -6.24
N GLU A 67 12.92 6.21 -5.81
CA GLU A 67 14.04 6.54 -6.70
C GLU A 67 14.32 5.41 -7.70
N ILE A 68 14.35 4.17 -7.21
CA ILE A 68 14.58 2.97 -8.03
C ILE A 68 13.38 2.71 -8.96
N GLN A 69 12.17 3.00 -8.48
CA GLN A 69 10.96 2.86 -9.31
C GLN A 69 10.94 3.89 -10.46
N ALA A 70 11.39 5.12 -10.22
CA ALA A 70 11.37 6.21 -11.19
C ALA A 70 12.39 6.04 -12.33
N GLU A 71 13.56 5.45 -12.06
CA GLU A 71 14.60 5.23 -13.08
C GLU A 71 14.26 4.08 -14.03
N MET A 72 13.53 3.07 -13.55
CA MET A 72 13.23 1.87 -14.32
C MET A 72 12.15 2.05 -15.38
N TYR A 73 11.37 3.11 -15.25
CA TYR A 73 10.32 3.47 -16.20
C TYR A 73 10.52 4.95 -16.59
N PRO A 74 11.43 5.24 -17.54
CA PRO A 74 11.60 6.60 -18.04
C PRO A 74 10.29 7.04 -18.72
N GLY A 75 9.49 7.83 -18.00
CA GLY A 75 8.13 8.26 -18.39
C GLY A 75 7.01 7.88 -17.40
N PHE A 76 7.27 7.04 -16.40
CA PHE A 76 6.38 6.87 -15.25
C PHE A 76 6.81 7.83 -14.14
N HIS A 77 5.95 8.78 -13.81
CA HIS A 77 6.18 9.62 -12.66
C HIS A 77 5.60 8.93 -11.42
N THR A 78 6.28 9.00 -10.28
CA THR A 78 5.69 8.68 -8.95
C THR A 78 4.39 9.45 -8.72
N HIS A 79 4.27 10.60 -9.37
CA HIS A 79 3.08 11.41 -9.47
C HIS A 79 1.88 10.69 -10.12
N ASP A 80 2.09 9.74 -11.04
CA ASP A 80 1.02 8.98 -11.69
C ASP A 80 0.50 7.83 -10.80
N TYR A 81 1.36 7.19 -10.02
CA TYR A 81 0.93 6.30 -8.93
C TYR A 81 0.22 7.07 -7.82
N ALA A 82 0.74 8.24 -7.44
CA ALA A 82 0.07 9.10 -6.48
C ALA A 82 -1.31 9.55 -7.01
N LYS A 83 -1.43 9.87 -8.30
CA LYS A 83 -2.71 10.19 -8.95
C LYS A 83 -3.67 9.01 -8.95
N LEU A 84 -3.22 7.81 -9.35
CA LEU A 84 -4.07 6.61 -9.35
C LEU A 84 -4.49 6.22 -7.93
N ALA A 85 -3.55 6.21 -6.99
CA ALA A 85 -3.82 5.95 -5.58
C ALA A 85 -4.80 6.97 -5.01
N ASN A 86 -4.63 8.26 -5.31
CA ASN A 86 -5.56 9.30 -4.90
C ASN A 86 -6.94 9.14 -5.57
N ALA A 87 -7.00 8.77 -6.86
CA ALA A 87 -8.25 8.54 -7.57
C ALA A 87 -9.03 7.35 -6.99
N LEU A 88 -8.34 6.24 -6.71
CA LEU A 88 -8.91 5.07 -6.04
C LEU A 88 -9.38 5.42 -4.63
N ARG A 89 -8.58 6.18 -3.88
CA ARG A 89 -8.92 6.64 -2.53
C ARG A 89 -10.16 7.54 -2.52
N MET A 90 -10.27 8.44 -3.49
CA MET A 90 -11.45 9.30 -3.64
C MET A 90 -12.69 8.51 -4.06
N LEU A 91 -12.55 7.58 -5.01
CA LEU A 91 -13.64 6.69 -5.41
C LEU A 91 -14.13 5.87 -4.22
N GLU A 92 -13.20 5.31 -3.45
CA GLU A 92 -13.52 4.53 -2.26
C GLU A 92 -14.22 5.38 -1.20
N LYS A 93 -13.73 6.59 -0.92
CA LYS A 93 -14.39 7.55 -0.03
C LYS A 93 -15.83 7.84 -0.47
N ASN A 94 -16.05 8.07 -1.76
CA ASN A 94 -17.38 8.35 -2.31
C ASN A 94 -18.32 7.15 -2.16
N LEU A 95 -17.86 5.94 -2.52
CA LEU A 95 -18.66 4.71 -2.40
C LEU A 95 -19.06 4.44 -0.94
N VAL A 96 -18.13 4.60 0.01
CA VAL A 96 -18.40 4.46 1.44
C VAL A 96 -19.41 5.50 1.91
N GLY A 97 -19.23 6.76 1.53
CA GLY A 97 -20.15 7.85 1.87
C GLY A 97 -21.56 7.63 1.30
N ASP A 98 -21.67 7.19 0.06
CA ASP A 98 -22.95 6.98 -0.61
C ASP A 98 -23.70 5.77 -0.07
N ALA A 99 -22.99 4.69 0.27
CA ALA A 99 -23.59 3.54 0.95
C ALA A 99 -24.10 3.92 2.35
N LEU A 100 -23.34 4.72 3.11
CA LEU A 100 -23.79 5.22 4.41
C LEU A 100 -25.02 6.12 4.29
N LYS A 101 -25.07 7.02 3.30
CA LYS A 101 -26.27 7.85 3.05
C LYS A 101 -27.49 7.01 2.67
N ARG A 102 -27.34 6.08 1.71
CA ARG A 102 -28.45 5.22 1.23
C ARG A 102 -29.01 4.31 2.31
N THR A 103 -28.17 3.89 3.24
CA THR A 103 -28.56 3.05 4.38
C THR A 103 -28.90 3.84 5.64
N GLN A 104 -29.04 5.18 5.55
CA GLN A 104 -29.32 6.06 6.69
C GLN A 104 -28.35 5.84 7.87
N TRP A 105 -27.07 5.71 7.57
CA TRP A 105 -25.99 5.46 8.54
C TRP A 105 -26.07 4.11 9.26
N ASN A 106 -26.87 3.18 8.76
CA ASN A 106 -26.88 1.81 9.25
C ASN A 106 -25.63 1.07 8.77
N LYS A 107 -24.58 1.10 9.60
CA LYS A 107 -23.26 0.50 9.32
C LYS A 107 -23.33 -0.99 8.95
N THR A 108 -24.30 -1.74 9.48
CA THR A 108 -24.46 -3.16 9.15
C THR A 108 -24.92 -3.32 7.70
N HIS A 109 -25.98 -2.59 7.31
CA HIS A 109 -26.48 -2.61 5.93
C HIS A 109 -25.48 -2.01 4.94
N ALA A 110 -24.80 -0.91 5.30
CA ALA A 110 -23.76 -0.31 4.45
C ALA A 110 -22.61 -1.27 4.17
N SER A 111 -22.18 -2.04 5.18
CA SER A 111 -21.10 -3.03 5.00
C SER A 111 -21.54 -4.20 4.09
N GLN A 112 -22.80 -4.63 4.19
CA GLN A 112 -23.37 -5.66 3.33
C GLN A 112 -23.51 -5.20 1.88
N GLU A 113 -23.97 -3.97 1.67
CA GLU A 113 -24.10 -3.38 0.33
C GLU A 113 -22.75 -3.24 -0.36
N LEU A 114 -21.72 -2.84 0.38
CA LEU A 114 -20.35 -2.71 -0.13
C LEU A 114 -19.60 -4.04 -0.21
N GLY A 115 -20.17 -5.14 0.29
CA GLY A 115 -19.53 -6.46 0.29
C GLY A 115 -18.27 -6.53 1.17
N ILE A 116 -18.15 -5.69 2.19
CA ILE A 116 -16.99 -5.64 3.11
C ILE A 116 -17.39 -5.98 4.53
N SER A 117 -16.42 -6.32 5.37
CA SER A 117 -16.69 -6.52 6.79
C SER A 117 -17.08 -5.21 7.48
N ARG A 118 -17.90 -5.28 8.54
CA ARG A 118 -18.25 -4.12 9.37
C ARG A 118 -17.02 -3.47 10.01
N ALA A 119 -15.99 -4.25 10.34
CA ALA A 119 -14.72 -3.72 10.84
C ALA A 119 -13.97 -2.92 9.77
N SER A 120 -13.92 -3.43 8.53
CA SER A 120 -13.35 -2.71 7.38
C SER A 120 -14.09 -1.42 7.09
N LEU A 121 -15.43 -1.42 7.19
CA LEU A 121 -16.23 -0.21 7.03
C LEU A 121 -15.90 0.83 8.12
N ASN A 122 -15.83 0.43 9.38
CA ASN A 122 -15.48 1.34 10.49
C ASN A 122 -14.10 1.98 10.30
N ASN A 123 -13.11 1.19 9.86
CA ASN A 123 -11.77 1.70 9.57
C ASN A 123 -11.81 2.72 8.43
N LYS A 124 -12.55 2.46 7.35
CA LYS A 124 -12.70 3.41 6.23
C LYS A 124 -13.43 4.69 6.62
N ILE A 125 -14.44 4.61 7.49
CA ILE A 125 -15.12 5.80 8.03
C ILE A 125 -14.14 6.70 8.79
N ALA A 126 -13.30 6.10 9.65
CA ALA A 126 -12.28 6.82 10.41
C ALA A 126 -11.16 7.36 9.49
N GLU A 127 -10.72 6.57 8.52
CA GLU A 127 -9.66 6.95 7.57
C GLU A 127 -10.05 8.15 6.69
N PHE A 128 -11.32 8.23 6.30
CA PHE A 128 -11.83 9.27 5.40
C PHE A 128 -12.54 10.43 6.10
N ASP A 129 -12.65 10.38 7.44
CA ASP A 129 -13.40 11.31 8.29
C ASP A 129 -14.83 11.56 7.76
N ILE A 130 -15.57 10.47 7.53
CA ILE A 130 -16.93 10.52 6.99
C ILE A 130 -17.93 10.72 8.13
N GLN A 131 -18.53 11.90 8.22
CA GLN A 131 -19.48 12.26 9.27
C GLN A 131 -20.92 12.36 8.77
N PRO A 132 -21.92 11.99 9.59
CA PRO A 132 -23.31 12.27 9.29
C PRO A 132 -23.50 13.77 9.19
N ASN A 133 -23.95 14.23 8.02
CA ASN A 133 -24.40 15.60 7.87
C ASN A 133 -25.64 15.75 8.75
N ASN A 134 -25.45 16.25 9.97
CA ASN A 134 -26.56 16.65 10.81
C ASN A 134 -27.15 17.89 10.14
N PRO A 135 -28.41 17.92 9.69
CA PRO A 135 -28.99 19.17 9.26
C PRO A 135 -28.94 20.11 10.47
N THR A 136 -28.15 21.17 10.35
CA THR A 136 -28.15 22.28 11.29
C THR A 136 -29.60 22.71 11.46
N SER A 137 -30.11 22.60 12.68
CA SER A 137 -31.34 23.29 13.09
C SER A 137 -31.09 24.79 13.03
N GLU A 138 -31.14 25.35 11.82
CA GLU A 138 -31.28 26.78 11.54
C GLU A 138 -32.50 26.92 10.64
N ASP A 139 -33.67 26.75 11.23
CA ASP A 139 -34.94 27.31 10.75
C ASP A 139 -35.96 27.16 11.89
N GLY A 140 -36.02 28.18 12.73
CA GLY A 140 -36.93 28.30 13.87
C GLY A 140 -37.08 29.75 14.22
N VAL A 141 -38.07 30.36 13.58
CA VAL A 141 -38.63 31.72 13.74
C VAL A 141 -38.72 32.17 15.20
#